data_AF-A0A316JPP9-F1
#
_entry.id   AF-A0A316JPP9-F1
#
_cell.length_a   1.000
_cell.length_b   1.000
_cell.length_c   1.000
_cell.angle_alpha   90.00
_cell.angle_beta   90.00
_cell.angle_gamma   90.00
#
_symmetry.space_group_name_H-M   'P 1'
#
loop_
_entity.id
_entity.type
_entity.pdbx_description
1 polymer ?
#
loop_
_entity_poly.entity_id
_entity_poly.type
_entity_poly.pdbx_seq_one_letter_code
_entity_poly.pdbx_strand_id
1 'polypeptide(L)' 'MFDGLDCGSLMKIKTASLQNTARETLGLLEDLRAELAPSTMGTAQWRRINQLEDKVLALLALTQAS' A
#
# COMPACT_ATOMS: atom_id res chain seq x y z
N MET A 1 -1.99 -7.79 36.98
CA MET A 1 -3.30 -7.57 36.36
C MET A 1 -3.02 -6.83 35.06
N PHE A 2 -2.91 -7.55 33.93
CA PHE A 2 -2.71 -6.94 32.61
C PHE A 2 -4.10 -6.68 32.04
N ASP A 3 -4.73 -5.60 32.49
CA ASP A 3 -6.04 -5.16 32.02
C ASP A 3 -5.86 -3.87 31.23
N GLY A 4 -6.43 -3.81 30.04
CA GLY A 4 -6.53 -2.57 29.26
C GLY A 4 -5.60 -2.44 28.07
N LEU A 5 -5.40 -3.50 27.26
CA LEU A 5 -5.06 -3.27 25.86
C LEU A 5 -6.31 -2.75 25.15
N ASP A 6 -6.51 -1.44 25.22
CA ASP A 6 -7.61 -0.72 24.60
C ASP A 6 -7.76 -1.11 23.12
N CYS A 7 -8.95 -1.54 22.70
CA CYS A 7 -9.22 -1.95 21.32
C CYS A 7 -8.87 -0.84 20.31
N GLY A 8 -8.96 0.43 20.71
CA GLY A 8 -8.51 1.57 19.91
C GLY A 8 -7.00 1.62 19.71
N SER A 9 -6.21 1.25 20.72
CA SER A 9 -4.75 1.13 20.61
C SER A 9 -4.32 -0.02 19.71
N LEU A 10 -5.02 -1.17 19.79
CA LEU A 10 -4.83 -2.29 18.86
C LEU A 10 -5.16 -1.93 17.41
N MET A 11 -6.26 -1.20 17.18
CA MET A 11 -6.64 -0.73 15.85
C MET A 11 -5.59 0.23 15.29
N LYS A 12 -5.11 1.21 16.07
CA LYS A 12 -4.07 2.14 15.65
C LYS A 12 -2.77 1.44 15.24
N ILE A 13 -2.34 0.42 16.00
CA ILE A 13 -1.14 -0.37 15.67
C ILE A 13 -1.34 -1.13 14.35
N LYS A 14 -2.51 -1.75 14.16
CA LYS A 14 -2.84 -2.44 12.89
C LYS A 14 -2.89 -1.46 11.71
N THR A 15 -3.49 -0.30 11.88
CA THR A 15 -3.55 0.76 10.87
C THR A 15 -2.16 1.26 10.49
N ALA A 16 -1.28 1.52 11.47
CA ALA A 16 0.09 1.94 11.22
C ALA A 16 0.91 0.87 10.49
N SER A 17 0.74 -0.40 10.83
CA SER A 17 1.41 -1.52 10.15
C SER A 17 0.92 -1.70 8.70
N LEU A 18 -0.39 -1.55 8.47
CA LEU A 18 -0.99 -1.51 7.13
C LEU A 18 -0.44 -0.35 6.29
N GLN A 19 -0.36 0.84 6.88
CA GLN A 19 0.23 2.01 6.21
C GLN A 19 1.69 1.80 5.85
N ASN A 20 2.49 1.20 6.73
CA ASN A 20 3.90 0.89 6.44
C ASN A 20 4.01 -0.09 5.27
N THR A 21 3.28 -1.20 5.34
CA THR A 21 3.24 -2.22 4.29
C THR A 21 2.82 -1.64 2.95
N ALA A 22 1.83 -0.75 2.94
CA ALA A 22 1.36 -0.08 1.73
C ALA A 22 2.42 0.88 1.14
N ARG A 23 3.14 1.64 1.98
CA ARG A 23 4.26 2.47 1.49
C ARG A 23 5.40 1.62 0.92
N GLU A 24 5.77 0.53 1.59
CA GLU A 24 6.79 -0.41 1.09
C GLU A 24 6.37 -1.02 -0.26
N THR A 25 5.09 -1.39 -0.38
CA THR A 25 4.52 -1.93 -1.61
C THR A 25 4.56 -0.91 -2.76
N LEU A 26 4.28 0.37 -2.49
CA LEU A 26 4.42 1.43 -3.50
C LEU A 26 5.87 1.56 -3.98
N GLY A 27 6.85 1.49 -3.08
CA GLY A 27 8.27 1.49 -3.45
C GLY A 27 8.63 0.32 -4.36
N LEU A 28 8.15 -0.90 -4.06
CA LEU A 28 8.38 -2.07 -4.92
C LEU A 28 7.70 -1.94 -6.28
N LEU A 29 6.51 -1.33 -6.35
CA LEU A 29 5.82 -1.10 -7.63
C LEU A 29 6.52 -0.04 -8.48
N GLU A 30 7.15 0.96 -7.87
CA GLU A 30 7.98 1.95 -8.55
C GLU A 30 9.24 1.31 -9.13
N ASP A 31 9.93 0.48 -8.33
CA ASP A 31 11.13 -0.25 -8.76
C ASP A 31 10.80 -1.18 -9.96
N LEU A 32 9.74 -1.98 -9.83
CA LEU A 32 9.24 -2.85 -10.91
C LEU A 32 8.89 -2.05 -12.17
N ARG A 33 8.36 -0.84 -12.04
CA ARG A 33 8.03 0.02 -13.18
C ARG A 33 9.27 0.61 -13.83
N ALA A 34 10.32 0.91 -13.05
CA ALA A 34 11.60 1.38 -13.55
C ALA A 34 12.39 0.28 -14.26
N GLU A 35 12.25 -0.99 -13.83
CA GLU A 35 12.83 -2.15 -14.50
C GLU A 35 12.17 -2.47 -15.85
N LEU A 36 10.96 -1.97 -16.10
CA LEU A 36 10.29 -2.18 -17.36
C LEU A 36 10.94 -1.38 -18.49
N ALA A 37 11.10 -2.04 -19.64
CA ALA A 37 11.51 -1.36 -20.87
C ALA A 37 10.50 -0.26 -21.24
N PRO A 38 10.94 0.90 -21.76
CA PRO A 38 10.04 2.02 -22.09
C PRO A 38 8.98 1.65 -23.15
N SER A 39 9.23 0.62 -23.97
CA SER A 39 8.25 0.06 -24.92
C SER A 39 7.05 -0.63 -24.25
N THR A 40 7.11 -0.90 -22.95
CA THR A 40 6.00 -1.52 -22.20
C THR A 40 4.91 -0.53 -21.82
N MET A 41 5.12 0.78 -22.01
CA MET A 41 4.11 1.79 -21.72
C MET A 41 2.83 1.50 -22.51
N GLY A 42 1.70 1.45 -21.82
CA GLY A 42 0.40 1.13 -22.44
C GLY A 42 0.13 -0.37 -22.67
N THR A 43 1.08 -1.27 -22.40
CA THR A 43 0.85 -2.72 -22.41
C THR A 43 -0.03 -3.19 -21.26
N ALA A 44 -0.49 -4.44 -21.32
CA ALA A 44 -1.23 -5.06 -20.22
C ALA A 44 -0.43 -5.10 -18.91
N GLN A 45 0.89 -5.29 -18.99
CA GLN A 45 1.77 -5.32 -17.81
C GLN A 45 1.84 -3.95 -17.13
N TRP A 46 2.07 -2.88 -17.91
CA TRP A 46 2.04 -1.50 -17.41
C TRP A 46 0.70 -1.15 -16.76
N ARG A 47 -0.42 -1.51 -17.39
CA ARG A 47 -1.76 -1.29 -16.83
C ARG A 47 -1.97 -2.03 -15.51
N ARG A 48 -1.49 -3.27 -15.39
CA ARG A 48 -1.58 -4.05 -14.15
C ARG A 48 -0.80 -3.40 -13.01
N ILE A 49 0.41 -2.90 -13.26
CA ILE A 49 1.21 -2.19 -12.26
C ILE A 49 0.49 -0.91 -11.79
N ASN A 50 -0.05 -0.12 -12.72
CA ASN A 50 -0.81 1.09 -12.35
C ASN A 50 -2.10 0.76 -11.57
N GLN A 51 -2.77 -0.35 -11.91
CA GLN A 51 -3.94 -0.81 -11.14
C GLN A 51 -3.56 -1.28 -9.74
N LEU A 52 -2.39 -1.88 -9.55
CA LEU A 52 -1.89 -2.25 -8.23
C LEU A 52 -1.56 -1.00 -7.41
N GLU A 53 -0.90 -0.01 -8.01
CA GLU A 53 -0.62 1.29 -7.38
C GLU A 53 -1.91 1.96 -6.90
N ASP A 54 -2.92 2.08 -7.77
CA ASP A 54 -4.21 2.69 -7.45
C ASP A 54 -4.91 1.99 -6.26
N LYS A 55 -4.90 0.66 -6.23
CA LYS A 55 -5.48 -0.11 -5.10
C LYS A 55 -4.74 0.13 -3.79
N VAL A 56 -3.42 0.24 -3.82
CA VAL A 56 -2.61 0.50 -2.62
C VAL A 56 -2.82 1.94 -2.13
N LEU A 57 -2.93 2.90 -3.04
CA LEU A 57 -3.28 4.29 -2.71
C LEU A 57 -4.68 4.39 -2.08
N ALA A 58 -5.67 3.68 -2.63
CA ALA A 58 -7.01 3.63 -2.06
C ALA A 58 -7.01 3.03 -0.64
N LEU A 59 -6.24 1.94 -0.41
CA LEU A 59 -6.05 1.38 0.93
C LEU A 59 -5.40 2.39 1.89
N LEU A 60 -4.37 3.11 1.46
CA LEU A 60 -3.74 4.17 2.26
C LEU A 60 -4.72 5.27 2.63
N ALA A 61 -5.55 5.73 1.69
CA ALA A 61 -6.57 6.74 1.95
C ALA A 61 -7.59 6.28 3.00
N LEU A 62 -8.07 5.03 2.90
CA LEU A 62 -9.00 4.45 3.88
C LEU A 62 -8.40 4.37 5.29
N THR A 63 -7.11 4.04 5.39
CA THR A 63 -6.39 3.98 6.67
C THR A 63 -6.08 5.35 7.27
N GLN A 64 -6.23 6.46 6.53
CA GLN A 64 -6.07 7.83 7.03
C GLN A 64 -7.40 8.46 7.44
N ALA A 65 -8.51 7.95 6.90
CA ALA A 65 -9.86 8.37 7.23
C ALA A 65 -10.45 7.66 8.48
N SER A 66 -9.71 6.70 9.05
CA SER A 66 -10.09 5.88 10.22
C SER A 66 -9.25 6.25 11.44
#